data_AF-A0A2D4J499-F1
#
_entry.id   AF-A0A2D4J499-F1
#
_cell.length_a   1.000
_cell.length_b   1.000
_cell.length_c   1.000
_cell.angle_alpha   90.00
_cell.angle_beta   90.00
_cell.angle_gamma   90.00
#
_symmetry.space_group_name_H-M   'P 1'
#
loop_
_entity.id
_entity.type
_entity.pdbx_description
1 polymer ?
#
loop_
_entity_poly.entity_id
_entity_poly.type
_entity_poly.pdbx_seq_one_letter_code
_entity_poly.pdbx_strand_id
1 'polypeptide(L)'
;MCKENQFRTRTLLSLASSGNGTLKTFESWINILLVHFFVICLFIFLVKVAFPIFNIWDVFVGYLLQEKPILAPEPLIMDNLDPLMEQLNSWNFPIFDLVDKTGRRCGRILSQVSYRLFEDMGLFETFKIPIQEFMNYFHALECGYREIPYHNRIHATDVLHAVWYLSSQPIPGLPTMINDHGSASDSDSDNGISHGHLGYVLSKTYTPTDDNYGCLAGNIPSLELMALYVAAAMHDYDHPGRTNAFLVATSAPQAVLYNDRSVLENHHAAAAWNLFMSRPEYNFLIHLDHVEFKHFRFLVIEAILATDLKKHFDFVAKLNAKVNDDAGIDWTNENDRLLVCQMCIKLAD
;
A
#
# COMPACT_ATOMS: atom_id res chain seq x y z
N MET A 1 -6.41 -5.05 -25.04
CA MET A 1 -7.71 -4.65 -25.62
C MET A 1 -7.66 -4.01 -27.02
N CYS A 2 -6.50 -3.93 -27.71
CA CYS A 2 -6.40 -3.20 -29.00
C CYS A 2 -6.13 -4.08 -30.24
N LYS A 3 -6.08 -5.42 -30.11
CA LYS A 3 -5.92 -6.33 -31.27
C LYS A 3 -7.16 -7.18 -31.60
N GLU A 4 -8.11 -7.32 -30.68
CA GLU A 4 -9.38 -8.05 -30.92
C GLU A 4 -10.42 -7.25 -31.70
N ASN A 5 -10.32 -5.91 -31.71
CA ASN A 5 -11.27 -5.06 -32.42
C ASN A 5 -11.05 -5.00 -33.95
N GLN A 6 -9.87 -5.37 -34.44
CA GLN A 6 -9.57 -5.37 -35.88
C GLN A 6 -10.08 -6.62 -36.62
N PHE A 7 -10.27 -7.74 -35.90
CA PHE A 7 -10.73 -8.99 -36.51
C PHE A 7 -12.26 -9.01 -36.66
N ARG A 8 -13.01 -8.37 -35.74
CA ARG A 8 -14.48 -8.28 -35.83
C ARG A 8 -14.99 -7.34 -36.92
N THR A 9 -14.21 -6.33 -37.31
CA THR A 9 -14.62 -5.38 -38.37
C THR A 9 -14.54 -5.98 -39.78
N ARG A 10 -13.64 -6.94 -40.03
CA ARG A 10 -13.51 -7.59 -41.35
C ARG A 10 -14.59 -8.63 -41.62
N THR A 11 -15.12 -9.30 -40.59
CA THR A 11 -16.17 -10.32 -40.76
C THR A 11 -17.54 -9.72 -41.05
N LEU A 12 -17.85 -8.53 -40.53
CA LEU A 12 -19.13 -7.87 -40.75
C LEU A 12 -19.29 -7.27 -42.17
N LEU A 13 -18.19 -6.85 -42.80
CA LEU A 13 -18.20 -6.34 -44.18
C LEU A 13 -18.40 -7.45 -45.22
N SER A 14 -18.09 -8.71 -44.89
CA SER A 14 -18.31 -9.86 -45.78
C SER A 14 -19.78 -10.29 -45.85
N LEU A 15 -20.58 -10.04 -44.80
CA LEU A 15 -21.97 -10.48 -44.69
C LEU A 15 -22.97 -9.48 -45.30
N ALA A 16 -22.53 -8.27 -45.63
CA ALA A 16 -23.37 -7.24 -46.23
C ALA A 16 -23.54 -7.36 -47.75
N SER A 17 -22.83 -8.29 -48.42
CA SER A 17 -22.94 -8.46 -49.89
C SER A 17 -24.04 -9.42 -50.34
N SER A 18 -24.75 -10.07 -49.42
CA SER A 18 -25.84 -11.00 -49.76
C SER A 18 -27.13 -10.68 -49.00
N GLY A 19 -28.06 -10.01 -49.68
CA GLY A 19 -29.47 -9.96 -49.27
C GLY A 19 -30.02 -8.57 -48.97
N ASN A 20 -30.93 -8.13 -49.83
CA ASN A 20 -31.54 -6.79 -49.90
C ASN A 20 -32.56 -6.47 -48.76
N GLY A 21 -32.35 -7.01 -47.55
CA GLY A 21 -33.29 -6.89 -46.41
C GLY A 21 -32.67 -6.37 -45.10
N THR A 22 -31.35 -6.30 -44.98
CA THR A 22 -30.61 -5.95 -43.75
C THR A 22 -30.14 -4.50 -43.68
N LEU A 23 -30.15 -3.74 -44.80
CA LEU A 23 -29.71 -2.35 -44.80
C LEU A 23 -30.65 -1.42 -44.01
N LYS A 24 -31.97 -1.61 -44.15
CA LYS A 24 -32.98 -0.78 -43.45
C LYS A 24 -32.95 -0.96 -41.94
N THR A 25 -32.63 -2.17 -41.45
CA THR A 25 -32.48 -2.41 -40.02
C THR A 25 -31.17 -1.81 -39.51
N PHE A 26 -30.06 -1.95 -40.24
CA PHE A 26 -28.76 -1.38 -39.86
C PHE A 26 -28.76 0.17 -39.82
N GLU A 27 -29.38 0.82 -40.80
CA GLU A 27 -29.61 2.27 -40.79
C GLU A 27 -30.50 2.70 -39.61
N SER A 28 -31.51 1.90 -39.28
CA SER A 28 -32.37 2.16 -38.12
C SER A 28 -31.61 2.05 -36.80
N TRP A 29 -30.72 1.06 -36.65
CA TRP A 29 -29.84 0.93 -35.47
C TRP A 29 -28.83 2.07 -35.34
N ILE A 30 -28.23 2.49 -36.46
CA ILE A 30 -27.33 3.65 -36.49
C ILE A 30 -28.09 4.92 -36.13
N ASN A 31 -29.30 5.11 -36.65
CA ASN A 31 -30.14 6.26 -36.30
C ASN A 31 -30.56 6.23 -34.84
N ILE A 32 -30.87 5.07 -34.25
CA ILE A 32 -31.16 4.95 -32.80
C ILE A 32 -29.92 5.29 -31.97
N LEU A 33 -28.74 4.80 -32.35
CA LEU A 33 -27.47 5.11 -31.68
C LEU A 33 -27.10 6.58 -31.81
N LEU A 34 -27.30 7.19 -32.98
CA LEU A 34 -27.07 8.60 -33.23
C LEU A 34 -28.08 9.47 -32.47
N VAL A 35 -29.35 9.07 -32.39
CA VAL A 35 -30.37 9.76 -31.59
C VAL A 35 -30.04 9.64 -30.11
N HIS A 36 -29.62 8.48 -29.62
CA HIS A 36 -29.15 8.32 -28.23
C HIS A 36 -27.91 9.18 -27.96
N PHE A 37 -26.93 9.17 -28.87
CA PHE A 37 -25.73 10.00 -28.76
C PHE A 37 -26.08 11.48 -28.77
N PHE A 38 -27.00 11.91 -29.64
CA PHE A 38 -27.45 13.30 -29.75
C PHE A 38 -28.26 13.74 -28.53
N VAL A 39 -29.12 12.86 -27.98
CA VAL A 39 -29.86 13.11 -26.74
C VAL A 39 -28.90 13.20 -25.55
N ILE A 40 -27.87 12.34 -25.50
CA ILE A 40 -26.82 12.41 -24.47
C ILE A 40 -26.02 13.71 -24.63
N CYS A 41 -25.57 14.07 -25.83
CA CYS A 41 -24.86 15.32 -26.08
C CYS A 41 -25.71 16.56 -25.80
N LEU A 42 -27.00 16.53 -26.15
CA LEU A 42 -27.94 17.62 -25.88
C LEU A 42 -28.25 17.72 -24.38
N PHE A 43 -28.38 16.60 -23.67
CA PHE A 43 -28.50 16.57 -22.22
C PHE A 43 -27.24 17.12 -21.55
N ILE A 44 -26.05 16.69 -21.98
CA ILE A 44 -24.74 17.22 -21.53
C ILE A 44 -24.65 18.73 -21.79
N PHE A 45 -25.07 19.20 -22.96
CA PHE A 45 -25.06 20.61 -23.33
C PHE A 45 -26.05 21.43 -22.50
N LEU A 46 -27.30 20.96 -22.36
CA LEU A 46 -28.32 21.62 -21.56
C LEU A 46 -27.95 21.66 -20.07
N VAL A 47 -27.32 20.61 -19.53
CA VAL A 47 -26.83 20.58 -18.15
C VAL A 47 -25.64 21.55 -17.97
N LYS A 48 -24.70 21.62 -18.93
CA LYS A 48 -23.60 22.60 -18.91
C LYS A 48 -24.05 24.05 -19.00
N VAL A 49 -25.13 24.32 -19.75
CA VAL A 49 -25.69 25.67 -19.90
C VAL A 49 -26.56 26.06 -18.69
N ALA A 50 -27.27 25.11 -18.08
CA ALA A 50 -28.15 25.36 -16.94
C ALA A 50 -27.41 25.46 -15.59
N PHE A 51 -26.25 24.82 -15.44
CA PHE A 51 -25.47 24.79 -14.19
C PHE A 51 -24.01 25.24 -14.39
N PRO A 52 -23.73 26.55 -14.38
CA PRO A 52 -22.38 27.09 -14.59
C PRO A 52 -21.45 26.95 -13.38
N ILE A 53 -21.85 26.19 -12.35
CA ILE A 53 -21.03 25.96 -11.15
C ILE A 53 -20.16 24.74 -11.44
N PHE A 54 -18.87 24.98 -11.70
CA PHE A 54 -17.83 23.98 -11.97
C PHE A 54 -17.89 22.74 -11.02
N ASN A 55 -18.33 22.91 -9.77
CA ASN A 55 -18.40 21.82 -8.79
C ASN A 55 -19.45 20.72 -9.09
N ILE A 56 -20.57 21.01 -9.76
CA ILE A 56 -21.61 19.98 -9.94
C ILE A 56 -21.25 19.05 -11.10
N TRP A 57 -20.59 19.56 -12.14
CA TRP A 57 -20.19 18.77 -13.30
C TRP A 57 -19.07 17.79 -12.96
N ASP A 58 -18.05 18.21 -12.20
CA ASP A 58 -16.97 17.32 -11.76
C ASP A 58 -17.48 16.27 -10.77
N VAL A 59 -18.43 16.62 -9.91
CA VAL A 59 -19.12 15.65 -9.03
C VAL A 59 -19.97 14.67 -9.83
N PHE A 60 -20.72 15.13 -10.83
CA PHE A 60 -21.61 14.30 -11.64
C PHE A 60 -20.85 13.39 -12.62
N VAL A 61 -19.78 13.90 -13.24
CA VAL A 61 -18.84 13.12 -14.06
C VAL A 61 -18.05 12.15 -13.18
N GLY A 62 -17.62 12.57 -11.99
CA GLY A 62 -17.02 11.68 -10.99
C GLY A 62 -17.97 10.55 -10.56
N TYR A 63 -19.27 10.82 -10.45
CA TYR A 63 -20.30 9.82 -10.16
C TYR A 63 -20.55 8.86 -11.34
N LEU A 64 -20.52 9.37 -12.57
CA LEU A 64 -20.73 8.58 -13.80
C LEU A 64 -19.50 7.77 -14.21
N LEU A 65 -18.30 8.22 -13.84
CA LEU A 65 -17.02 7.57 -14.12
C LEU A 65 -16.46 6.83 -12.89
N GLN A 66 -17.25 6.58 -11.85
CA GLN A 66 -16.79 5.70 -10.77
C GLN A 66 -16.44 4.33 -11.35
N GLU A 67 -15.16 4.13 -11.64
CA GLU A 67 -14.63 2.82 -11.98
C GLU A 67 -15.03 1.88 -10.85
N LYS A 68 -15.37 0.64 -11.19
CA LYS A 68 -15.72 -0.35 -10.18
C LYS A 68 -14.55 -0.49 -9.21
N PRO A 69 -14.82 -0.65 -7.89
CA PRO A 69 -13.74 -0.85 -6.94
C PRO A 69 -12.92 -2.09 -7.35
N ILE A 70 -11.61 -1.98 -7.28
CA ILE A 70 -10.70 -3.12 -7.41
C ILE A 70 -10.77 -3.85 -6.08
N LEU A 71 -11.53 -4.94 -6.01
CA LEU A 71 -11.69 -5.76 -4.82
C LEU A 71 -10.81 -6.99 -4.91
N ALA A 72 -10.38 -7.51 -3.76
CA ALA A 72 -9.61 -8.74 -3.73
C ALA A 72 -10.45 -9.92 -4.27
N PRO A 73 -9.87 -10.78 -5.13
CA PRO A 73 -10.59 -11.92 -5.66
C PRO A 73 -10.73 -13.02 -4.59
N GLU A 74 -11.88 -13.70 -4.58
CA GLU A 74 -12.12 -14.87 -3.73
C GLU A 74 -11.47 -16.16 -4.28
N PRO A 75 -10.96 -17.06 -3.42
CA PRO A 75 -10.79 -16.87 -1.99
C PRO A 75 -9.71 -15.81 -1.71
N LEU A 76 -9.94 -14.99 -0.66
CA LEU A 76 -9.01 -13.93 -0.27
C LEU A 76 -7.58 -14.43 -0.06
N ILE A 77 -7.45 -15.58 0.63
CA ILE A 77 -6.17 -16.23 0.89
C ILE A 77 -5.95 -17.34 -0.12
N MET A 78 -4.75 -17.40 -0.67
CA MET A 78 -4.37 -18.40 -1.66
C MET A 78 -3.98 -19.72 -0.98
N ASP A 79 -4.61 -20.80 -1.41
CA ASP A 79 -4.18 -22.15 -1.03
C ASP A 79 -2.79 -22.48 -1.63
N ASN A 80 -2.03 -23.37 -0.98
CA ASN A 80 -0.74 -23.92 -1.43
C ASN A 80 0.47 -22.97 -1.40
N LEU A 81 0.36 -21.82 -0.71
CA LEU A 81 1.51 -20.95 -0.46
C LEU A 81 2.33 -21.35 0.78
N ASP A 82 1.75 -22.13 1.70
CA ASP A 82 2.34 -22.50 3.00
C ASP A 82 3.82 -22.95 2.92
N PRO A 83 4.23 -23.84 1.99
CA PRO A 83 5.63 -24.30 1.96
C PRO A 83 6.65 -23.19 1.67
N LEU A 84 6.23 -22.10 1.01
CA LEU A 84 7.08 -20.93 0.79
C LEU A 84 6.90 -19.93 1.93
N MET A 85 5.68 -19.71 2.41
CA MET A 85 5.40 -18.79 3.50
C MET A 85 6.02 -19.22 4.84
N GLU A 86 6.27 -20.51 5.06
CA GLU A 86 7.04 -21.02 6.20
C GLU A 86 8.51 -20.56 6.18
N GLN A 87 9.03 -20.14 5.02
CA GLN A 87 10.40 -19.68 4.85
C GLN A 87 10.57 -18.17 5.06
N LEU A 88 9.52 -17.45 5.49
CA LEU A 88 9.61 -16.02 5.77
C LEU A 88 10.70 -15.70 6.81
N ASN A 89 10.96 -16.58 7.78
CA ASN A 89 12.05 -16.45 8.76
C ASN A 89 13.47 -16.63 8.18
N SER A 90 13.62 -16.80 6.87
CA SER A 90 14.91 -16.71 6.20
C SER A 90 15.12 -15.28 5.69
N TRP A 91 16.28 -14.69 6.01
CA TRP A 91 16.70 -13.45 5.34
C TRP A 91 16.75 -13.63 3.82
N ASN A 92 17.23 -14.78 3.36
CA ASN A 92 17.23 -15.15 1.95
C ASN A 92 15.89 -15.81 1.58
N PHE A 93 14.79 -15.11 1.81
CA PHE A 93 13.46 -15.58 1.44
C PHE A 93 13.38 -15.78 -0.09
N PRO A 94 12.96 -16.94 -0.60
CA PRO A 94 12.92 -17.21 -2.04
C PRO A 94 11.74 -16.51 -2.73
N ILE A 95 11.76 -15.17 -2.75
CA ILE A 95 10.66 -14.33 -3.24
C ILE A 95 10.30 -14.63 -4.70
N PHE A 96 11.29 -14.92 -5.55
CA PHE A 96 11.04 -15.24 -6.96
C PHE A 96 10.32 -16.58 -7.17
N ASP A 97 10.53 -17.55 -6.28
CA ASP A 97 9.77 -18.81 -6.30
C ASP A 97 8.31 -18.55 -5.89
N LEU A 98 8.09 -17.60 -4.97
CA LEU A 98 6.73 -17.18 -4.57
C LEU A 98 6.01 -16.44 -5.72
N VAL A 99 6.72 -15.60 -6.49
CA VAL A 99 6.17 -14.93 -7.69
C VAL A 99 5.64 -15.96 -8.68
N ASP A 100 6.37 -17.07 -8.89
CA ASP A 100 5.94 -18.14 -9.79
C ASP A 100 4.67 -18.85 -9.33
N LYS A 101 4.44 -18.95 -8.01
CA LYS A 101 3.20 -19.51 -7.44
C LYS A 101 2.02 -18.53 -7.39
N THR A 102 2.28 -17.24 -7.17
CA THR A 102 1.24 -16.20 -7.02
C THR A 102 0.77 -15.61 -8.35
N GLY A 103 1.43 -15.96 -9.45
CA GLY A 103 1.04 -15.61 -10.82
C GLY A 103 1.73 -14.34 -11.33
N ARG A 104 2.34 -14.42 -12.53
CA ARG A 104 3.24 -13.37 -13.04
C ARG A 104 2.58 -12.06 -13.52
N ARG A 105 1.30 -12.04 -13.91
CA ARG A 105 0.65 -10.89 -14.60
C ARG A 105 -0.42 -10.14 -13.81
N CYS A 106 -0.96 -10.73 -12.74
CA CYS A 106 -1.93 -10.12 -11.82
C CYS A 106 -1.66 -10.78 -10.47
N GLY A 107 -0.44 -10.55 -9.97
CA GLY A 107 0.06 -11.20 -8.77
C GLY A 107 -0.74 -10.75 -7.55
N ARG A 108 -0.87 -11.65 -6.58
CA ARG A 108 -1.33 -11.33 -5.23
C ARG A 108 -0.16 -11.38 -4.24
N ILE A 109 1.08 -11.21 -4.72
CA ILE A 109 2.26 -11.47 -3.89
C ILE A 109 2.34 -10.48 -2.72
N LEU A 110 2.14 -9.19 -2.98
CA LEU A 110 2.19 -8.16 -1.96
C LEU A 110 1.04 -8.34 -0.96
N SER A 111 -0.17 -8.55 -1.46
CA SER A 111 -1.36 -8.77 -0.61
C SER A 111 -1.26 -10.04 0.24
N GLN A 112 -0.78 -11.16 -0.30
CA GLN A 112 -0.61 -12.41 0.45
C GLN A 112 0.50 -12.32 1.50
N VAL A 113 1.67 -11.73 1.16
CA VAL A 113 2.75 -11.55 2.14
C VAL A 113 2.32 -10.58 3.23
N SER A 114 1.66 -9.46 2.88
CA SER A 114 1.14 -8.51 3.86
C SER A 114 0.19 -9.18 4.86
N TYR A 115 -0.75 -10.00 4.36
CA TYR A 115 -1.64 -10.77 5.23
C TYR A 115 -0.86 -11.68 6.19
N ARG A 116 0.08 -12.46 5.66
CA ARG A 116 0.85 -13.41 6.48
C ARG A 116 1.67 -12.73 7.57
N LEU A 117 2.29 -11.59 7.27
CA LEU A 117 3.07 -10.83 8.24
C LEU A 117 2.19 -10.16 9.31
N PHE A 118 1.01 -9.66 8.93
CA PHE A 118 0.04 -9.12 9.89
C PHE A 118 -0.52 -10.20 10.81
N GLU A 119 -0.74 -11.41 10.29
CA GLU A 119 -1.14 -12.58 11.08
C GLU A 119 -0.03 -13.02 12.05
N ASP A 120 1.21 -13.10 11.58
CA ASP A 120 2.39 -13.46 12.37
C ASP A 120 2.63 -12.48 13.52
N MET A 121 2.50 -11.18 13.26
CA MET A 121 2.67 -10.11 14.26
C MET A 121 1.42 -9.89 15.13
N GLY A 122 0.32 -10.61 14.91
CA GLY A 122 -0.92 -10.45 15.69
C GLY A 122 -1.66 -9.12 15.47
N LEU A 123 -1.29 -8.35 14.44
CA LEU A 123 -1.82 -7.00 14.20
C LEU A 123 -3.32 -6.98 13.91
N PHE A 124 -3.86 -8.04 13.29
CA PHE A 124 -5.30 -8.17 13.06
C PHE A 124 -6.11 -8.14 14.36
N GLU A 125 -5.64 -8.86 15.37
CA GLU A 125 -6.30 -8.93 16.68
C GLU A 125 -6.08 -7.64 17.47
N THR A 126 -4.84 -7.14 17.49
CA THR A 126 -4.45 -5.93 18.23
C THR A 126 -5.28 -4.71 17.80
N PHE A 127 -5.45 -4.49 16.50
CA PHE A 127 -6.12 -3.31 15.95
C PHE A 127 -7.52 -3.61 15.40
N LYS A 128 -8.04 -4.82 15.62
CA LYS A 128 -9.34 -5.29 15.12
C LYS A 128 -9.49 -5.06 13.60
N ILE A 129 -8.45 -5.32 12.83
CA ILE A 129 -8.42 -5.05 11.40
C ILE A 129 -9.35 -6.03 10.68
N PRO A 130 -10.37 -5.55 9.93
CA PRO A 130 -11.23 -6.44 9.18
C PRO A 130 -10.50 -6.94 7.92
N ILE A 131 -10.41 -8.27 7.81
CA ILE A 131 -9.58 -8.96 6.79
C ILE A 131 -10.03 -8.61 5.37
N GLN A 132 -11.34 -8.45 5.14
CA GLN A 132 -11.88 -8.16 3.81
C GLN A 132 -11.35 -6.82 3.27
N GLU A 133 -11.47 -5.76 4.04
CA GLU A 133 -11.04 -4.41 3.67
C GLU A 133 -9.52 -4.33 3.56
N PHE A 134 -8.81 -5.05 4.44
CA PHE A 134 -7.35 -5.19 4.35
C PHE A 134 -6.96 -5.79 3.00
N MET A 135 -7.53 -6.94 2.64
CA MET A 135 -7.22 -7.62 1.38
C MET A 135 -7.63 -6.79 0.18
N ASN A 136 -8.79 -6.13 0.23
CA ASN A 136 -9.24 -5.22 -0.83
C ASN A 136 -8.24 -4.09 -1.07
N TYR A 137 -7.80 -3.43 0.01
CA TYR A 137 -6.87 -2.31 -0.09
C TYR A 137 -5.50 -2.77 -0.64
N PHE A 138 -4.91 -3.81 -0.04
CA PHE A 138 -3.59 -4.28 -0.46
C PHE A 138 -3.61 -4.88 -1.88
N HIS A 139 -4.72 -5.49 -2.31
CA HIS A 139 -4.88 -5.93 -3.69
C HIS A 139 -4.96 -4.74 -4.66
N ALA A 140 -5.74 -3.71 -4.33
CA ALA A 140 -5.82 -2.50 -5.15
C ALA A 140 -4.49 -1.73 -5.19
N LEU A 141 -3.76 -1.70 -4.07
CA LEU A 141 -2.41 -1.13 -3.97
C LEU A 141 -1.44 -1.90 -4.87
N GLU A 142 -1.46 -3.23 -4.81
CA GLU A 142 -0.66 -4.10 -5.66
C GLU A 142 -0.94 -3.88 -7.15
N CYS A 143 -2.20 -3.68 -7.54
CA CYS A 143 -2.59 -3.37 -8.92
C CYS A 143 -2.09 -2.00 -9.43
N GLY A 144 -1.76 -1.07 -8.53
CA GLY A 144 -1.20 0.23 -8.94
C GLY A 144 0.31 0.23 -9.12
N TYR A 145 1.03 -0.84 -8.73
CA TYR A 145 2.43 -1.00 -9.10
C TYR A 145 2.55 -1.34 -10.58
N ARG A 146 3.40 -0.59 -11.30
CA ARG A 146 3.56 -0.74 -12.74
C ARG A 146 4.41 -1.97 -13.08
N GLU A 147 4.17 -2.54 -14.26
CA GLU A 147 5.01 -3.61 -14.83
C GLU A 147 6.32 -3.05 -15.37
N ILE A 148 7.24 -2.70 -14.46
CA ILE A 148 8.59 -2.23 -14.76
C ILE A 148 9.64 -3.16 -14.15
N PRO A 149 10.90 -3.13 -14.64
CA PRO A 149 11.89 -4.16 -14.28
C PRO A 149 12.28 -4.24 -12.81
N TYR A 150 12.09 -3.17 -12.02
CA TYR A 150 12.56 -3.11 -10.63
C TYR A 150 11.48 -2.61 -9.65
N HIS A 151 11.17 -1.30 -9.62
CA HIS A 151 10.19 -0.67 -8.71
C HIS A 151 8.74 -1.13 -9.02
N ASN A 152 8.44 -2.38 -8.72
CA ASN A 152 7.19 -3.07 -8.96
C ASN A 152 6.74 -3.76 -7.66
N ARG A 153 5.58 -4.43 -7.69
CA ARG A 153 5.02 -5.11 -6.52
C ARG A 153 5.94 -6.17 -5.88
N ILE A 154 6.87 -6.77 -6.65
CA ILE A 154 7.84 -7.74 -6.11
C ILE A 154 8.86 -7.01 -5.23
N HIS A 155 9.38 -5.87 -5.68
CA HIS A 155 10.25 -5.00 -4.87
C HIS A 155 9.53 -4.55 -3.60
N ALA A 156 8.30 -4.07 -3.70
CA ALA A 156 7.52 -3.67 -2.51
C ALA A 156 7.33 -4.82 -1.51
N THR A 157 7.11 -6.05 -1.99
CA THR A 157 7.05 -7.24 -1.13
C THR A 157 8.39 -7.55 -0.47
N ASP A 158 9.51 -7.39 -1.19
CA ASP A 158 10.86 -7.63 -0.68
C ASP A 158 11.19 -6.65 0.46
N VAL A 159 10.94 -5.35 0.24
CA VAL A 159 11.12 -4.30 1.26
C VAL A 159 10.23 -4.57 2.47
N LEU A 160 8.97 -4.95 2.26
CA LEU A 160 8.04 -5.33 3.34
C LEU A 160 8.57 -6.52 4.17
N HIS A 161 9.04 -7.57 3.50
CA HIS A 161 9.64 -8.73 4.17
C HIS A 161 10.89 -8.32 4.96
N ALA A 162 11.77 -7.52 4.37
CA ALA A 162 12.99 -7.07 5.00
C ALA A 162 12.71 -6.20 6.25
N VAL A 163 11.77 -5.24 6.21
CA VAL A 163 11.44 -4.45 7.42
C VAL A 163 10.83 -5.31 8.53
N TRP A 164 10.01 -6.31 8.20
CA TRP A 164 9.49 -7.27 9.18
C TRP A 164 10.61 -8.14 9.74
N TYR A 165 11.54 -8.61 8.91
CA TYR A 165 12.66 -9.44 9.35
C TYR A 165 13.57 -8.66 10.31
N LEU A 166 13.97 -7.44 9.92
CA LEU A 166 14.83 -6.58 10.71
C LEU A 166 14.18 -6.18 12.04
N SER A 167 12.85 -6.05 12.09
CA SER A 167 12.16 -5.68 13.32
C SER A 167 11.85 -6.86 14.25
N SER A 168 11.66 -8.06 13.71
CA SER A 168 11.15 -9.22 14.45
C SER A 168 12.22 -10.22 14.90
N GLN A 169 13.35 -10.31 14.20
CA GLN A 169 14.34 -11.36 14.45
C GLN A 169 15.27 -11.03 15.64
N PRO A 170 15.87 -12.05 16.29
CA PRO A 170 16.77 -11.84 17.42
C PRO A 170 18.02 -11.00 17.09
N ILE A 171 18.29 -10.01 17.93
CA ILE A 171 19.43 -9.08 17.86
C ILE A 171 20.31 -9.29 19.10
N PRO A 172 21.56 -9.74 18.94
CA PRO A 172 22.49 -9.91 20.06
C PRO A 172 22.73 -8.60 20.82
N GLY A 173 22.62 -8.65 22.14
CA GLY A 173 22.93 -7.55 23.05
C GLY A 173 21.91 -6.40 23.07
N LEU A 174 20.78 -6.51 22.35
CA LEU A 174 19.74 -5.49 22.37
C LEU A 174 18.86 -5.64 23.63
N PRO A 175 18.78 -4.62 24.52
CA PRO A 175 17.83 -4.66 25.63
C PRO A 175 16.39 -4.62 25.11
N THR A 176 15.49 -5.33 25.79
CA THR A 176 14.06 -5.35 25.45
C THR A 176 13.27 -4.67 26.56
N MET A 177 12.52 -3.61 26.25
CA MET A 177 11.73 -2.86 27.24
C MET A 177 10.51 -3.63 27.79
N ILE A 178 10.04 -4.68 27.12
CA ILE A 178 8.88 -5.48 27.56
C ILE A 178 9.13 -6.18 28.92
N ASN A 179 10.38 -6.46 29.29
CA ASN A 179 10.68 -7.24 30.50
C ASN A 179 10.46 -6.50 31.84
N ASP A 180 10.22 -5.18 31.86
CA ASP A 180 10.03 -4.41 33.12
C ASP A 180 8.55 -4.25 33.54
N HIS A 181 7.59 -4.70 32.72
CA HIS A 181 6.16 -4.69 33.06
C HIS A 181 5.54 -6.09 33.18
N GLY A 182 6.39 -7.11 33.42
CA GLY A 182 5.99 -8.49 33.69
C GLY A 182 5.26 -8.69 35.03
N SER A 183 4.03 -8.20 35.13
CA SER A 183 2.97 -8.75 35.98
C SER A 183 1.62 -8.22 35.51
N ALA A 184 1.23 -8.58 34.28
CA ALA A 184 -0.19 -8.74 33.99
C ALA A 184 -0.63 -10.04 34.69
N SER A 185 -0.87 -9.94 36.00
CA SER A 185 -1.73 -10.89 36.68
C SER A 185 -3.09 -10.84 36.01
N ASP A 186 -3.64 -11.99 35.68
CA ASP A 186 -5.06 -12.15 35.37
C ASP A 186 -5.88 -11.51 36.50
N SER A 187 -6.35 -10.29 36.25
CA SER A 187 -7.30 -9.62 37.13
C SER A 187 -8.28 -8.86 36.26
N ASP A 188 -9.39 -9.55 35.96
CA ASP A 188 -10.64 -8.97 35.50
C ASP A 188 -11.00 -7.78 36.41
N SER A 189 -10.71 -6.58 35.93
CA SER A 189 -11.25 -5.36 36.53
C SER A 189 -11.50 -4.34 35.43
N ASP A 190 -12.75 -4.39 34.98
CA ASP A 190 -13.43 -3.38 34.20
C ASP A 190 -13.31 -2.03 34.94
N ASN A 191 -12.44 -1.14 34.47
CA ASN A 191 -12.39 0.27 34.88
C ASN A 191 -11.76 1.10 33.76
N GLY A 192 -12.63 1.78 33.01
CA GLY A 192 -12.24 2.61 31.89
C GLY A 192 -11.42 3.83 32.28
N ILE A 193 -10.21 3.91 31.72
CA ILE A 193 -9.59 5.11 31.14
C ILE A 193 -8.82 4.61 29.90
N SER A 194 -9.34 4.85 28.70
CA SER A 194 -8.72 4.46 27.43
C SER A 194 -7.55 5.39 27.10
N HIS A 195 -6.32 4.91 27.29
CA HIS A 195 -5.11 5.57 26.82
C HIS A 195 -4.37 4.65 25.83
N GLY A 196 -4.80 4.70 24.56
CA GLY A 196 -4.09 4.30 23.33
C GLY A 196 -3.63 2.84 23.22
N HIS A 197 -3.64 2.28 22.02
CA HIS A 197 -3.00 0.99 21.72
C HIS A 197 -1.45 1.09 21.79
N LEU A 198 -0.89 1.52 22.93
CA LEU A 198 0.54 1.53 23.26
C LEU A 198 1.06 0.11 23.57
N GLY A 199 0.41 -0.91 23.01
CA GLY A 199 0.83 -2.29 23.14
C GLY A 199 2.08 -2.55 22.31
N TYR A 200 2.80 -3.59 22.67
CA TYR A 200 3.88 -4.17 21.87
C TYR A 200 3.39 -5.50 21.29
N VAL A 201 3.85 -5.83 20.09
CA VAL A 201 3.61 -7.13 19.46
C VAL A 201 4.94 -7.80 19.19
N LEU A 202 4.98 -9.12 19.37
CA LEU A 202 6.11 -9.95 19.00
C LEU A 202 5.65 -10.90 17.89
N SER A 203 6.56 -11.24 16.97
CA SER A 203 6.29 -12.26 15.97
C SER A 203 5.95 -13.58 16.65
N LYS A 204 4.91 -14.27 16.18
CA LYS A 204 4.57 -15.65 16.63
C LYS A 204 5.70 -16.64 16.35
N THR A 205 6.59 -16.32 15.43
CA THR A 205 7.77 -17.11 15.11
C THR A 205 9.05 -16.67 15.83
N TYR A 206 8.97 -15.62 16.65
CA TYR A 206 10.07 -15.22 17.53
C TYR A 206 10.37 -16.34 18.54
N THR A 207 11.60 -16.85 18.50
CA THR A 207 12.10 -17.85 19.45
C THR A 207 13.31 -17.24 20.18
N PRO A 208 13.13 -16.74 21.42
CA PRO A 208 14.26 -16.21 22.17
C PRO A 208 15.23 -17.35 22.49
N THR A 209 16.48 -17.19 22.05
CA THR A 209 17.53 -18.23 22.21
C THR A 209 18.14 -18.21 23.61
N ASP A 210 18.26 -17.03 24.23
CA ASP A 210 18.63 -16.77 25.63
C ASP A 210 18.42 -15.28 25.97
N ASP A 211 18.64 -14.88 27.24
CA ASP A 211 18.46 -13.50 27.75
C ASP A 211 19.42 -12.47 27.12
N ASN A 212 20.40 -12.87 26.30
CA ASN A 212 21.32 -11.96 25.64
C ASN A 212 20.79 -11.44 24.30
N TYR A 213 19.57 -11.80 23.91
CA TYR A 213 18.95 -11.36 22.65
C TYR A 213 17.69 -10.54 22.92
N GLY A 214 17.51 -9.49 22.12
CA GLY A 214 16.25 -8.74 22.02
C GLY A 214 15.76 -8.67 20.58
N CYS A 215 14.74 -7.86 20.31
CA CYS A 215 14.33 -7.50 18.95
C CYS A 215 13.82 -6.05 18.94
N LEU A 216 13.74 -5.42 17.75
CA LEU A 216 13.21 -4.06 17.66
C LEU A 216 11.72 -4.02 18.03
N ALA A 217 10.96 -5.06 17.70
CA ALA A 217 9.55 -5.18 18.06
C ALA A 217 9.33 -5.18 19.58
N GLY A 218 10.35 -5.57 20.35
CA GLY A 218 10.39 -5.46 21.81
C GLY A 218 10.56 -4.05 22.37
N ASN A 219 10.81 -3.06 21.51
CA ASN A 219 11.11 -1.67 21.88
C ASN A 219 10.33 -0.62 21.06
N ILE A 220 9.59 -1.05 20.03
CA ILE A 220 8.80 -0.18 19.16
C ILE A 220 7.31 -0.57 19.30
N PRO A 221 6.41 0.37 19.66
CA PRO A 221 4.99 0.09 19.78
C PRO A 221 4.37 -0.49 18.52
N SER A 222 3.34 -1.32 18.67
CA SER A 222 2.69 -2.03 17.55
C SER A 222 2.16 -1.11 16.46
N LEU A 223 1.70 0.10 16.84
CA LEU A 223 1.19 1.09 15.89
C LEU A 223 2.30 1.63 14.97
N GLU A 224 3.49 1.84 15.53
CA GLU A 224 4.68 2.31 14.81
C GLU A 224 5.23 1.21 13.89
N LEU A 225 5.25 -0.05 14.33
CA LEU A 225 5.62 -1.20 13.48
C LEU A 225 4.61 -1.41 12.35
N MET A 226 3.30 -1.34 12.66
CA MET A 226 2.26 -1.44 11.63
C MET A 226 2.42 -0.32 10.60
N ALA A 227 2.73 0.90 11.02
CA ALA A 227 2.99 2.02 10.11
C ALA A 227 4.21 1.76 9.23
N LEU A 228 5.29 1.18 9.78
CA LEU A 228 6.48 0.80 9.03
C LEU A 228 6.17 -0.26 7.95
N TYR A 229 5.42 -1.31 8.29
CA TYR A 229 5.05 -2.36 7.34
C TYR A 229 4.15 -1.83 6.23
N VAL A 230 3.16 -1.01 6.59
CA VAL A 230 2.26 -0.38 5.62
C VAL A 230 3.02 0.60 4.72
N ALA A 231 3.96 1.37 5.27
CA ALA A 231 4.84 2.24 4.49
C ALA A 231 5.67 1.45 3.48
N ALA A 232 6.30 0.35 3.89
CA ALA A 232 7.07 -0.52 2.99
C ALA A 232 6.22 -1.03 1.82
N ALA A 233 4.97 -1.44 2.07
CA ALA A 233 4.06 -1.87 1.00
C ALA A 233 3.66 -0.74 0.03
N MET A 234 3.68 0.52 0.47
CA MET A 234 3.26 1.70 -0.31
C MET A 234 4.41 2.50 -0.93
N HIS A 235 5.66 2.29 -0.49
CA HIS A 235 6.74 3.29 -0.64
C HIS A 235 7.08 3.66 -2.09
N ASP A 236 6.79 2.76 -3.04
CA ASP A 236 7.07 2.90 -4.48
C ASP A 236 5.79 2.87 -5.34
N TYR A 237 4.63 3.10 -4.73
CA TYR A 237 3.35 3.00 -5.41
C TYR A 237 3.25 3.89 -6.67
N ASP A 238 2.86 3.33 -7.81
CA ASP A 238 2.80 4.02 -9.11
C ASP A 238 4.14 4.55 -9.65
N HIS A 239 5.27 3.94 -9.28
CA HIS A 239 6.60 4.36 -9.74
C HIS A 239 6.75 4.33 -11.29
N PRO A 240 7.21 5.42 -11.94
CA PRO A 240 7.25 5.54 -13.40
C PRO A 240 8.46 4.88 -14.07
N GLY A 241 9.37 4.28 -13.29
CA GLY A 241 10.64 3.74 -13.79
C GLY A 241 11.62 4.83 -14.22
N ARG A 242 11.54 6.00 -13.58
CA ARG A 242 12.40 7.17 -13.79
C ARG A 242 12.76 7.75 -12.42
N THR A 243 13.87 8.48 -12.35
CA THR A 243 14.36 9.08 -11.10
C THR A 243 13.76 10.47 -10.86
N ASN A 244 13.82 10.94 -9.61
CA ASN A 244 13.52 12.34 -9.24
C ASN A 244 14.29 13.33 -10.13
N ALA A 245 15.59 13.11 -10.34
CA ALA A 245 16.43 13.96 -11.19
C ALA A 245 15.93 14.05 -12.64
N PHE A 246 15.45 12.94 -13.21
CA PHE A 246 14.86 12.93 -14.54
C PHE A 246 13.55 13.72 -14.61
N LEU A 247 12.66 13.56 -13.62
CA LEU A 247 11.38 14.28 -13.57
C LEU A 247 11.59 15.79 -13.46
N VAL A 248 12.52 16.22 -12.62
CA VAL A 248 12.91 17.64 -12.47
C VAL A 248 13.52 18.18 -13.77
N ALA A 249 14.50 17.47 -14.35
CA ALA A 249 15.18 17.92 -15.57
C ALA A 249 14.26 18.03 -16.79
N THR A 250 13.18 17.26 -16.83
CA THR A 250 12.20 17.28 -17.93
C THR A 250 10.98 18.15 -17.65
N SER A 251 10.95 18.85 -16.51
CA SER A 251 9.80 19.62 -16.04
C SER A 251 8.51 18.79 -16.05
N ALA A 252 8.61 17.52 -15.65
CA ALA A 252 7.46 16.64 -15.58
C ALA A 252 6.37 17.25 -14.67
N PRO A 253 5.07 17.09 -14.97
CA PRO A 253 4.00 17.69 -14.17
C PRO A 253 4.07 17.35 -12.67
N GLN A 254 4.50 16.13 -12.32
CA GLN A 254 4.70 15.73 -10.93
C GLN A 254 5.83 16.53 -10.25
N ALA A 255 6.93 16.82 -10.95
CA ALA A 255 8.02 17.63 -10.40
C ALA A 255 7.56 19.06 -10.10
N VAL A 256 6.78 19.65 -11.01
CA VAL A 256 6.15 20.96 -10.81
C VAL A 256 5.19 20.93 -9.61
N LEU A 257 4.34 19.90 -9.50
CA LEU A 257 3.39 19.74 -8.41
C LEU A 257 4.07 19.69 -7.03
N TYR A 258 5.17 18.95 -6.92
CA TYR A 258 5.92 18.78 -5.68
C TYR A 258 7.11 19.74 -5.53
N ASN A 259 7.21 20.75 -6.40
CA ASN A 259 8.24 21.79 -6.36
C ASN A 259 9.66 21.22 -6.24
N ASP A 260 9.97 20.18 -7.02
CA ASP A 260 11.27 19.49 -7.10
C ASP A 260 11.78 18.86 -5.79
N ARG A 261 10.92 18.68 -4.78
CA ARG A 261 11.27 18.11 -3.47
C ARG A 261 10.70 16.71 -3.32
N SER A 262 11.57 15.69 -3.22
CA SER A 262 11.20 14.28 -3.03
C SER A 262 9.97 13.91 -3.88
N VAL A 263 10.09 14.15 -5.20
CA VAL A 263 8.93 14.23 -6.12
C VAL A 263 8.19 12.89 -6.16
N LEU A 264 8.95 11.80 -6.28
CA LEU A 264 8.45 10.43 -6.30
C LEU A 264 7.90 10.02 -4.94
N GLU A 265 8.65 10.26 -3.87
CA GLU A 265 8.27 9.81 -2.52
C GLU A 265 6.99 10.52 -2.03
N ASN A 266 6.83 11.81 -2.36
CA ASN A 266 5.56 12.52 -2.13
C ASN A 266 4.42 11.94 -2.97
N HIS A 267 4.67 11.58 -4.24
CA HIS A 267 3.68 10.96 -5.12
C HIS A 267 3.23 9.60 -4.56
N HIS A 268 4.16 8.72 -4.18
CA HIS A 268 3.88 7.40 -3.64
C HIS A 268 2.97 7.50 -2.42
N ALA A 269 3.36 8.32 -1.43
CA ALA A 269 2.55 8.53 -0.23
C ALA A 269 1.18 9.14 -0.56
N ALA A 270 1.13 10.22 -1.36
CA ALA A 270 -0.13 10.89 -1.67
C ALA A 270 -1.10 9.98 -2.45
N ALA A 271 -0.61 9.27 -3.46
CA ALA A 271 -1.42 8.41 -4.31
C ALA A 271 -1.92 7.17 -3.56
N ALA A 272 -1.08 6.52 -2.74
CA ALA A 272 -1.48 5.37 -1.94
C ALA A 272 -2.52 5.74 -0.87
N TRP A 273 -2.38 6.91 -0.23
CA TRP A 273 -3.38 7.43 0.70
C TRP A 273 -4.67 7.86 0.01
N ASN A 274 -4.59 8.44 -1.18
CA ASN A 274 -5.76 8.78 -1.97
C ASN A 274 -6.52 7.51 -2.38
N LEU A 275 -5.81 6.43 -2.74
CA LEU A 275 -6.42 5.12 -2.97
C LEU A 275 -7.14 4.63 -1.70
N PHE A 276 -6.48 4.65 -0.54
CA PHE A 276 -7.08 4.20 0.73
C PHE A 276 -8.37 4.96 1.05
N MET A 277 -8.38 6.27 0.87
CA MET A 277 -9.53 7.14 1.17
C MET A 277 -10.60 7.15 0.07
N SER A 278 -10.34 6.51 -1.08
CA SER A 278 -11.24 6.59 -2.24
C SER A 278 -12.54 5.82 -2.05
N ARG A 279 -12.54 4.81 -1.19
CA ARG A 279 -13.64 3.84 -1.03
C ARG A 279 -13.72 3.32 0.41
N PRO A 280 -14.92 3.17 0.99
CA PRO A 280 -15.07 2.56 2.31
C PRO A 280 -14.62 1.09 2.36
N GLU A 281 -14.68 0.36 1.24
CA GLU A 281 -14.26 -1.05 1.12
C GLU A 281 -12.74 -1.26 1.28
N TYR A 282 -11.97 -0.17 1.38
CA TYR A 282 -10.53 -0.18 1.66
C TYR A 282 -10.18 0.21 3.10
N ASN A 283 -11.17 0.63 3.91
CA ASN A 283 -10.93 1.18 5.24
C ASN A 283 -10.69 0.08 6.29
N PHE A 284 -9.55 -0.61 6.19
CA PHE A 284 -9.13 -1.62 7.15
C PHE A 284 -8.69 -1.04 8.51
N LEU A 285 -8.62 0.28 8.64
CA LEU A 285 -8.27 1.00 9.87
C LEU A 285 -9.49 1.58 10.58
N ILE A 286 -10.70 1.10 10.27
CA ILE A 286 -11.98 1.63 10.78
C ILE A 286 -12.09 1.66 12.31
N HIS A 287 -11.31 0.83 13.02
CA HIS A 287 -11.34 0.74 14.48
C HIS A 287 -10.25 1.57 15.19
N LEU A 288 -9.37 2.24 14.45
CA LEU A 288 -8.48 3.25 15.05
C LEU A 288 -9.29 4.49 15.39
N ASP A 289 -9.06 5.06 16.58
CA ASP A 289 -9.62 6.37 16.87
C ASP A 289 -8.96 7.46 16.00
N HIS A 290 -9.54 8.67 16.01
CA HIS A 290 -9.04 9.76 15.18
C HIS A 290 -7.59 10.17 15.51
N VAL A 291 -7.17 10.06 16.78
CA VAL A 291 -5.81 10.40 17.21
C VAL A 291 -4.83 9.34 16.70
N GLU A 292 -5.16 8.06 16.89
CA GLU A 292 -4.38 6.92 16.41
C GLU A 292 -4.26 6.93 14.89
N PHE A 293 -5.35 7.13 14.15
CA PHE A 293 -5.33 7.20 12.69
C PHE A 293 -4.46 8.36 12.18
N LYS A 294 -4.58 9.55 12.80
CA LYS A 294 -3.77 10.70 12.43
C LYS A 294 -2.28 10.44 12.67
N HIS A 295 -1.95 9.81 13.79
CA HIS A 295 -0.57 9.48 14.14
C HIS A 295 -0.01 8.37 13.22
N PHE A 296 -0.77 7.31 12.99
CA PHE A 296 -0.45 6.26 12.02
C PHE A 296 -0.16 6.84 10.63
N ARG A 297 -1.01 7.73 10.13
CA ARG A 297 -0.80 8.41 8.85
C ARG A 297 0.49 9.21 8.82
N PHE A 298 0.80 9.93 9.90
CA PHE A 298 2.05 10.69 10.03
C PHE A 298 3.27 9.76 9.92
N LEU A 299 3.28 8.67 10.69
CA LEU A 299 4.38 7.69 10.69
C LEU A 299 4.61 7.06 9.31
N VAL A 300 3.53 6.66 8.62
CA VAL A 300 3.63 6.11 7.26
C VAL A 300 4.26 7.12 6.29
N ILE A 301 3.84 8.38 6.35
CA ILE A 301 4.38 9.43 5.48
C ILE A 301 5.87 9.67 5.77
N GLU A 302 6.25 9.75 7.05
CA GLU A 302 7.64 9.97 7.45
C GLU A 302 8.55 8.81 7.04
N ALA A 303 8.06 7.57 7.07
CA ALA A 303 8.80 6.40 6.59
C ALA A 303 8.99 6.43 5.06
N ILE A 304 7.93 6.69 4.28
CA ILE A 304 8.02 6.78 2.81
C ILE A 304 8.94 7.94 2.39
N LEU A 305 8.81 9.13 3.00
CA LEU A 305 9.64 10.28 2.63
C LEU A 305 11.13 10.12 3.01
N ALA A 306 11.46 9.15 3.86
CA ALA A 306 12.83 8.83 4.23
C ALA A 306 13.57 7.99 3.18
N THR A 307 12.84 7.33 2.26
CA THR A 307 13.46 6.52 1.19
C THR A 307 14.13 7.38 0.12
N ASP A 308 13.82 8.69 0.03
CA ASP A 308 14.52 9.63 -0.86
C ASP A 308 16.04 9.62 -0.61
N LEU A 309 16.77 9.03 -1.56
CA LEU A 309 18.22 8.89 -1.47
C LEU A 309 18.96 10.23 -1.42
N LYS A 310 18.34 11.35 -1.83
CA LYS A 310 18.92 12.69 -1.66
C LYS A 310 19.15 13.04 -0.18
N LYS A 311 18.35 12.47 0.73
CA LYS A 311 18.45 12.67 2.19
C LYS A 311 19.28 11.59 2.89
N HIS A 312 19.86 10.64 2.16
CA HIS A 312 20.53 9.47 2.74
C HIS A 312 21.59 9.87 3.79
N PHE A 313 22.50 10.77 3.43
CA PHE A 313 23.57 11.20 4.34
C PHE A 313 23.06 11.98 5.56
N ASP A 314 21.94 12.69 5.45
CA ASP A 314 21.33 13.39 6.57
C ASP A 314 20.80 12.40 7.62
N PHE A 315 20.14 11.33 7.17
CA PHE A 315 19.65 10.28 8.07
C PHE A 315 20.80 9.49 8.72
N VAL A 316 21.82 9.12 7.94
CA VAL A 316 23.02 8.44 8.46
C VAL A 316 23.74 9.31 9.49
N ALA A 317 23.87 10.61 9.24
CA ALA A 317 24.47 11.55 10.20
C ALA A 317 23.66 11.64 11.50
N LYS A 318 22.32 11.68 11.42
CA LYS A 318 21.44 11.68 12.60
C LYS A 318 21.57 10.40 13.41
N LEU A 319 21.57 9.23 12.76
CA LEU A 319 21.74 7.95 13.45
C LEU A 319 23.12 7.87 14.12
N ASN A 320 24.18 8.23 13.39
CA ASN A 320 25.54 8.24 13.94
C ASN A 320 25.68 9.20 15.14
N ALA A 321 24.99 10.35 15.12
CA ALA A 321 24.99 11.25 16.26
C ALA A 321 24.39 10.61 17.51
N LYS A 322 23.34 9.79 17.36
CA LYS A 322 22.71 9.04 18.46
C LYS A 322 23.54 7.86 18.95
N VAL A 323 24.09 7.08 18.02
CA VAL A 323 24.88 5.88 18.37
C VAL A 323 26.23 6.23 19.01
N ASN A 324 26.81 7.40 18.67
CA ASN A 324 28.06 7.87 19.28
C ASN A 324 27.84 8.70 20.56
N ASP A 325 26.58 8.96 20.96
CA ASP A 325 26.26 9.52 22.26
C ASP A 325 26.28 8.40 23.30
N ASP A 326 26.81 8.65 24.50
CA ASP A 326 26.85 7.67 25.60
C ASP A 326 25.44 7.19 25.99
N ALA A 327 24.42 8.01 25.73
CA ALA A 327 23.02 7.67 25.98
C ALA A 327 22.42 6.69 24.94
N GLY A 328 23.00 6.59 23.74
CA GLY A 328 22.50 5.74 22.66
C GLY A 328 21.10 6.12 22.16
N ILE A 329 20.31 5.11 21.78
CA ILE A 329 18.91 5.25 21.36
C ILE A 329 18.02 5.24 22.60
N ASP A 330 17.23 6.30 22.80
CA ASP A 330 16.20 6.35 23.83
C ASP A 330 14.87 5.80 23.29
N TRP A 331 14.58 4.53 23.60
CA TRP A 331 13.35 3.86 23.18
C TRP A 331 12.07 4.47 23.78
N THR A 332 12.17 5.33 24.79
CA THR A 332 11.01 6.09 25.30
C THR A 332 10.72 7.32 24.44
N ASN A 333 11.69 7.81 23.68
CA ASN A 333 11.57 8.96 22.79
C ASN A 333 11.04 8.58 21.40
N GLU A 334 9.88 9.12 21.05
CA GLU A 334 9.22 8.87 19.76
C GLU A 334 10.09 9.26 18.55
N ASN A 335 10.89 10.34 18.65
CA ASN A 335 11.73 10.77 17.53
C ASN A 335 12.89 9.79 17.29
N ASP A 336 13.41 9.18 18.36
CA ASP A 336 14.48 8.19 18.28
C ASP A 336 13.93 6.88 17.69
N ARG A 337 12.74 6.43 18.13
CA ARG A 337 12.05 5.29 17.51
C ARG A 337 11.72 5.54 16.04
N LEU A 338 11.21 6.72 15.70
CA LEU A 338 10.94 7.10 14.31
C LEU A 338 12.21 7.07 13.46
N LEU A 339 13.33 7.60 13.97
CA LEU A 339 14.62 7.55 13.28
C LEU A 339 15.06 6.10 13.03
N VAL A 340 14.89 5.19 14.00
CA VAL A 340 15.18 3.77 13.83
C VAL A 340 14.28 3.15 12.76
N CYS A 341 12.97 3.41 12.78
CA CYS A 341 12.03 2.95 11.75
C CYS A 341 12.41 3.46 10.35
N GLN A 342 12.79 4.74 10.24
CA GLN A 342 13.26 5.33 8.98
C GLN A 342 14.56 4.65 8.51
N MET A 343 15.52 4.40 9.40
CA MET A 343 16.74 3.68 9.03
C MET A 343 16.48 2.22 8.66
N CYS A 344 15.48 1.58 9.26
CA CYS A 344 15.06 0.22 8.94
C CYS A 344 14.54 0.12 7.50
N ILE A 345 13.56 0.96 7.11
CA ILE A 345 13.06 0.97 5.72
C ILE A 345 14.13 1.37 4.72
N LYS A 346 15.06 2.27 5.08
CA LYS A 346 16.19 2.66 4.23
C LYS A 346 17.24 1.58 4.01
N LEU A 347 17.29 0.55 4.87
CA LEU A 347 18.16 -0.60 4.70
C LEU A 347 17.45 -1.71 3.91
N ALA A 348 16.14 -1.81 4.08
CA ALA A 348 15.27 -2.75 3.37
C ALA A 348 15.07 -2.38 1.89
N ASP A 349 14.93 -1.08 1.58
CA ASP A 349 14.92 -0.49 0.24
C ASP A 349 16.35 -0.24 -0.28
#